data_AF-A0A7H4PE11-F1
#
_entry.id   AF-A0A7H4PE11-F1
#
_cell.length_a   1.000
_cell.length_b   1.000
_cell.length_c   1.000
_cell.angle_alpha   90.00
_cell.angle_beta   90.00
_cell.angle_gamma   90.00
#
_symmetry.space_group_name_H-M   'P 1'
#
loop_
_entity.id
_entity.type
_entity.pdbx_description
1 polymer ?
#
loop_
_entity_poly.entity_id
_entity_poly.type
_entity_poly.pdbx_seq_one_letter_code
_entity_poly.pdbx_strand_id
1 'polypeptide(L)'
;MAWSFPLIEFTPGRQLPELGGQLASLAAGDLLFALSQHAVEFAHARLQQQGLRWPTAPDYFAIGRTTALALHKVSNRQVRYPLDREISEVLLQLPELQNIAGKKALILRGNGGRELLR
;
A
#
# COMPACT_ATOMS: atom_id res chain seq x y z
N MET A 1 -10.70 -25.72 -8.46
CA MET A 1 -9.41 -25.87 -7.73
C MET A 1 -9.04 -24.49 -7.22
N ALA A 2 -9.16 -24.25 -5.91
CA ALA A 2 -8.83 -22.95 -5.32
C ALA A 2 -7.36 -22.98 -4.90
N TRP A 3 -6.54 -22.15 -5.56
CA TRP A 3 -5.13 -22.01 -5.25
C TRP A 3 -5.00 -20.93 -4.17
N SER A 4 -4.69 -21.34 -2.94
CA SER A 4 -4.28 -20.45 -1.86
C SER A 4 -2.76 -20.29 -1.88
N PHE A 5 -2.26 -19.09 -2.16
CA PHE A 5 -0.83 -18.74 -2.14
C PHE A 5 -0.62 -17.46 -1.31
N PRO A 6 0.61 -17.24 -0.80
CA PRO A 6 0.91 -17.26 0.63
C PRO A 6 0.52 -15.97 1.38
N LEU A 7 0.24 -16.18 2.67
CA LEU A 7 -0.12 -15.22 3.70
C LEU A 7 0.51 -13.84 3.50
N ILE A 8 -0.35 -12.87 3.18
CA ILE A 8 -0.13 -11.48 3.55
C ILE A 8 -0.11 -11.48 5.08
N GLU A 9 1.05 -11.29 5.71
CA GLU A 9 1.11 -11.12 7.17
C GLU A 9 0.53 -9.75 7.52
N PHE A 10 -0.62 -9.77 8.18
CA PHE A 10 -1.37 -8.60 8.59
C PHE A 10 -1.03 -8.24 10.03
N THR A 11 -0.52 -7.02 10.25
CA THR A 11 -0.45 -6.45 11.60
C THR A 11 -1.06 -5.05 11.61
N PRO A 12 -2.28 -4.86 12.15
CA PRO A 12 -2.87 -3.53 12.25
C PRO A 12 -2.20 -2.67 13.34
N GLY A 13 -2.00 -1.39 13.03
CA GLY A 13 -2.22 -0.30 13.98
C GLY A 13 -1.18 0.06 15.03
N ARG A 14 -0.08 -0.68 15.18
CA ARG A 14 1.01 -0.34 16.13
C ARG A 14 2.39 -0.17 15.51
N GLN A 15 2.51 -0.36 14.20
CA GLN A 15 3.78 -0.40 13.47
C GLN A 15 4.16 0.91 12.79
N LEU A 16 3.42 2.01 13.01
CA LEU A 16 3.79 3.33 12.48
C LEU A 16 5.22 3.77 12.84
N PRO A 17 5.76 3.46 14.05
CA PRO A 17 7.17 3.71 14.35
C PRO A 17 8.13 2.89 13.48
N GLU A 18 7.74 1.68 13.08
CA GLU A 18 8.53 0.72 12.29
C GLU A 18 8.39 0.92 10.78
N LEU A 19 7.45 1.78 10.34
CA LEU A 19 7.13 2.04 8.94
C LEU A 19 8.38 2.36 8.10
N GLY A 20 9.29 3.19 8.64
CA GLY A 20 10.55 3.51 7.95
C GLY A 20 11.41 2.28 7.67
N GLY A 21 11.55 1.39 8.66
CA GLY A 21 12.29 0.13 8.50
C GLY A 21 11.60 -0.85 7.56
N GLN A 22 10.28 -0.96 7.64
CA GLN A 22 9.49 -1.78 6.71
C GLN A 22 9.65 -1.30 5.26
N LEU A 23 9.53 0.01 5.03
CA LEU A 23 9.74 0.62 3.71
C LEU A 23 11.17 0.44 3.19
N ALA A 24 12.17 0.55 4.06
CA ALA A 24 13.57 0.32 3.70
C ALA A 24 13.87 -1.16 3.37
N SER A 25 13.07 -2.08 3.90
CA SER A 25 13.22 -3.53 3.65
C SER A 25 12.60 -4.01 2.33
N LEU A 26 11.91 -3.12 1.61
CA LEU A 26 11.29 -3.40 0.31
C LEU A 26 12.34 -3.31 -0.80
N ALA A 27 12.43 -4.37 -1.59
CA ALA A 27 13.30 -4.49 -2.74
C ALA A 27 12.52 -4.33 -4.06
N ALA A 28 13.24 -4.40 -5.19
CA ALA A 28 12.62 -4.39 -6.50
C ALA A 28 11.68 -5.59 -6.67
N GLY A 29 10.46 -5.34 -7.13
CA GLY A 29 9.40 -6.35 -7.27
C GLY A 29 8.58 -6.60 -6.00
N ASP A 30 8.94 -6.00 -4.87
CA ASP A 30 8.06 -5.89 -3.71
C ASP A 30 6.97 -4.85 -3.96
N LEU A 31 5.91 -4.89 -3.17
CA LEU A 31 4.67 -4.20 -3.46
C LEU A 31 4.28 -3.25 -2.32
N LEU A 32 3.77 -2.07 -2.67
CA LEU A 32 3.26 -1.10 -1.71
C LEU A 32 1.83 -0.71 -2.09
N PHE A 33 0.86 -0.99 -1.23
CA PHE A 33 -0.56 -0.71 -1.43
C PHE A 33 -1.04 0.42 -0.54
N ALA A 34 -1.69 1.44 -1.11
CA ALA A 34 -2.41 2.45 -0.37
C ALA A 34 -3.93 2.26 -0.48
N LEU A 35 -4.58 2.02 0.66
CA LEU A 35 -6.02 1.75 0.70
C LEU A 35 -6.88 2.97 1.02
N SER A 36 -6.27 4.12 1.35
CA SER A 36 -6.98 5.39 1.51
C SER A 36 -6.03 6.59 1.43
N GLN A 37 -6.55 7.77 1.08
CA GLN A 37 -5.78 9.02 1.11
C GLN A 37 -5.22 9.29 2.51
N HIS A 38 -6.01 9.08 3.56
CA HIS A 38 -5.54 9.26 4.93
C HIS A 38 -4.36 8.35 5.27
N ALA A 39 -4.36 7.10 4.81
CA ALA A 39 -3.21 6.20 5.02
C ALA A 39 -1.93 6.76 4.39
N VAL A 40 -2.04 7.37 3.20
CA VAL A 40 -0.92 8.06 2.52
C VAL A 40 -0.47 9.27 3.32
N GLU A 41 -1.40 10.13 3.77
CA GLU A 41 -1.09 11.34 4.52
C GLU A 41 -0.36 11.01 5.83
N PHE A 42 -0.86 10.04 6.60
CA PHE A 42 -0.23 9.61 7.84
C PHE A 42 1.14 8.98 7.61
N ALA A 43 1.27 8.10 6.60
CA ALA A 43 2.55 7.50 6.24
C ALA A 43 3.58 8.56 5.82
N HIS A 44 3.16 9.53 5.01
CA HIS A 44 4.03 10.61 4.57
C HIS A 44 4.46 11.52 5.72
N ALA A 45 3.52 11.94 6.57
CA ALA A 45 3.83 12.74 7.77
C ALA A 45 4.84 12.02 8.67
N ARG A 46 4.71 10.70 8.83
CA ARG A 46 5.64 9.90 9.61
C ARG A 46 7.04 9.84 8.98
N LEU A 47 7.12 9.63 7.67
CA LEU A 47 8.40 9.66 6.95
C LEU A 47 9.10 11.02 7.10
N GLN A 48 8.35 12.12 6.98
CA GLN A 48 8.88 13.47 7.20
C GLN A 48 9.41 13.66 8.62
N GLN A 49 8.68 13.21 9.64
CA GLN A 49 9.15 13.25 11.04
C GLN A 49 10.44 12.45 11.27
N GLN A 50 10.65 11.38 10.52
CA GLN A 50 11.85 10.55 10.61
C GLN A 50 12.97 11.01 9.66
N GLY A 51 12.77 12.07 8.86
CA GLY A 51 13.71 12.52 7.84
C GLY A 51 13.90 11.51 6.69
N LEU A 52 12.95 10.58 6.52
CA LEU A 52 13.00 9.50 5.54
C LEU A 52 12.26 9.88 4.26
N ARG A 53 12.61 9.20 3.17
CA ARG A 53 11.98 9.33 1.86
C ARG A 53 11.21 8.06 1.51
N TRP A 54 10.27 8.19 0.59
CA TRP A 54 9.61 7.04 -0.01
C TRP A 54 10.63 6.21 -0.81
N PRO A 55 10.65 4.88 -0.65
CA PRO A 55 11.58 4.02 -1.37
C PRO A 55 11.26 4.02 -2.87
N THR A 56 12.28 3.82 -3.71
CA THR A 56 12.08 3.79 -5.17
C THR A 56 11.99 2.37 -5.73
N ALA A 57 12.36 1.38 -4.93
CA ALA A 57 12.43 -0.02 -5.33
C ALA A 57 11.06 -0.71 -5.48
N PRO A 58 10.09 -0.54 -4.57
CA PRO A 58 8.84 -1.27 -4.68
C PRO A 58 7.92 -0.69 -5.76
N ASP A 59 7.01 -1.54 -6.18
CA ASP A 59 5.92 -1.28 -7.09
C ASP A 59 4.73 -0.66 -6.32
N TYR A 60 4.25 0.50 -6.77
CA TYR A 60 3.23 1.29 -6.05
C TYR A 60 1.82 1.05 -6.58
N PHE A 61 0.89 0.84 -5.66
CA PHE A 61 -0.52 0.57 -5.93
C PHE A 61 -1.44 1.37 -5.01
N ALA A 62 -2.63 1.68 -5.51
CA ALA A 62 -3.67 2.33 -4.75
C ALA A 62 -5.05 1.75 -5.06
N ILE A 63 -5.96 1.83 -4.08
CA ILE A 63 -7.34 1.32 -4.18
C ILE A 63 -8.20 2.06 -5.23
N GLY A 64 -7.82 3.27 -5.61
CA GLY A 64 -8.57 4.12 -6.51
C GLY A 64 -7.79 5.38 -6.89
N ARG A 65 -8.33 6.11 -7.88
CA ARG A 65 -7.64 7.26 -8.52
C ARG A 65 -7.22 8.32 -7.52
N THR A 66 -8.08 8.67 -6.58
CA THR A 66 -7.83 9.77 -5.63
C THR A 66 -6.69 9.41 -4.66
N THR A 67 -6.68 8.18 -4.15
CA THR A 67 -5.58 7.63 -3.34
C THR A 67 -4.29 7.52 -4.15
N ALA A 68 -4.38 7.14 -5.43
CA ALA A 68 -3.22 7.08 -6.33
C ALA A 68 -2.58 8.45 -6.54
N LEU A 69 -3.39 9.50 -6.75
CA LEU A 69 -2.93 10.87 -6.90
C LEU A 69 -2.26 11.37 -5.61
N ALA A 70 -2.86 11.11 -4.45
CA ALA A 70 -2.27 11.46 -3.16
C ALA A 70 -0.89 10.80 -2.98
N LEU A 71 -0.79 9.50 -3.28
CA LEU A 71 0.45 8.73 -3.14
C LEU A 71 1.51 9.16 -4.16
N HIS A 72 1.11 9.44 -5.40
CA HIS A 72 2.00 9.96 -6.43
C HIS A 72 2.57 11.31 -6.01
N LYS A 73 1.76 12.22 -5.47
CA LYS A 73 2.18 13.56 -5.05
C LYS A 73 3.29 13.51 -3.99
N VAL A 74 3.21 12.57 -3.04
CA VAL A 74 4.18 12.48 -1.92
C VAL A 74 5.39 11.61 -2.23
N SER A 75 5.23 10.59 -3.08
CA SER A 75 6.31 9.64 -3.43
C SER A 75 7.02 9.99 -4.74
N ASN A 76 6.38 10.81 -5.59
CA ASN A 76 6.79 11.08 -6.97
C ASN A 76 6.98 9.79 -7.79
N ARG A 77 6.25 8.71 -7.47
CA ARG A 77 6.32 7.39 -8.14
C ARG A 77 5.07 7.15 -8.96
N GLN A 78 5.18 6.35 -10.02
CA GLN A 78 4.00 5.91 -10.77
C GLN A 78 3.17 4.97 -9.88
N VAL A 79 1.91 5.32 -9.64
CA VAL A 79 0.99 4.54 -8.80
C VAL A 79 -0.08 3.92 -9.68
N ARG A 80 -0.18 2.59 -9.66
CA ARG A 80 -1.22 1.85 -10.39
C ARG A 80 -2.47 1.73 -9.54
N TYR A 81 -3.63 1.79 -10.17
CA TYR A 81 -4.92 1.66 -9.50
C TYR A 81 -5.94 1.08 -10.48
N PRO A 82 -6.99 0.40 -9.98
CA PRO A 82 -8.02 -0.14 -10.85
C PRO A 82 -8.86 0.99 -11.47
N LEU A 83 -9.06 0.94 -12.78
CA LEU A 83 -9.86 1.93 -13.53
C LEU A 83 -11.36 1.62 -13.51
N ASP A 84 -11.73 0.36 -13.27
CA ASP A 84 -13.08 -0.13 -13.56
C ASP A 84 -14.04 -0.06 -12.35
N ARG A 85 -13.58 -0.40 -11.13
CA ARG A 85 -14.39 -0.27 -9.89
C ARG A 85 -13.52 -0.10 -8.63
N GLU A 86 -13.92 0.83 -7.75
CA GLU A 86 -13.31 1.11 -6.44
C GLU A 86 -13.74 0.08 -5.37
N ILE A 87 -13.43 -1.19 -5.56
CA ILE A 87 -13.70 -2.26 -4.59
C ILE A 87 -12.41 -3.02 -4.28
N SER A 88 -12.17 -3.30 -2.99
CA SER A 88 -10.97 -3.99 -2.47
C SER A 88 -10.67 -5.34 -3.13
N GLU A 89 -11.67 -6.00 -3.70
CA GLU A 89 -11.51 -7.24 -4.47
C GLU A 89 -10.85 -7.03 -5.84
N VAL A 90 -11.04 -5.86 -6.46
CA VAL A 90 -10.45 -5.55 -7.78
C VAL A 90 -8.97 -5.21 -7.65
N LEU A 91 -8.53 -4.76 -6.46
CA LEU A 91 -7.11 -4.60 -6.18
C LEU A 91 -6.38 -5.95 -6.38
N LEU A 92 -6.93 -7.04 -5.83
CA LEU A 92 -6.39 -8.41 -5.94
C LEU A 92 -6.47 -9.00 -7.36
N GLN A 93 -7.28 -8.41 -8.23
CA GLN A 93 -7.43 -8.83 -9.63
C GLN A 93 -6.36 -8.22 -10.54
N LEU A 94 -5.50 -7.32 -10.04
CA LEU A 94 -4.42 -6.75 -10.83
C LEU A 94 -3.48 -7.88 -11.32
N PRO A 95 -3.12 -7.92 -12.61
CA PRO A 95 -2.28 -8.98 -13.16
C PRO A 95 -0.92 -9.07 -12.45
N GLU A 96 -0.44 -7.95 -11.92
CA GLU A 96 0.82 -7.85 -11.16
C GLU A 96 0.75 -8.55 -9.79
N LEU A 97 -0.46 -8.79 -9.27
CA LEU A 97 -0.70 -9.53 -8.04
C LEU A 97 -0.89 -11.05 -8.24
N GLN A 98 -0.96 -11.51 -9.49
CA GLN A 98 -1.11 -12.94 -9.79
C GLN A 98 0.20 -13.73 -9.67
N ASN A 99 1.35 -13.04 -9.62
CA ASN A 99 2.66 -13.67 -9.42
C ASN A 99 3.45 -12.99 -8.29
N ILE A 100 2.98 -13.19 -7.05
CA ILE A 100 3.55 -12.61 -5.82
C ILE A 100 4.33 -13.59 -4.96
N ALA A 101 4.53 -14.82 -5.43
CA ALA A 101 5.26 -15.83 -4.66
C ALA A 101 6.69 -15.34 -4.35
N GLY A 102 7.01 -15.23 -3.06
CA GLY A 102 8.32 -14.78 -2.56
C GLY A 102 8.52 -13.26 -2.48
N LYS A 103 7.51 -12.45 -2.80
CA LYS A 103 7.56 -10.98 -2.70
C LYS A 103 6.93 -10.48 -1.40
N LYS A 104 7.42 -9.35 -0.90
CA LYS A 104 6.82 -8.66 0.24
C LYS A 104 5.76 -7.68 -0.25
N ALA A 105 4.64 -7.61 0.46
CA ALA A 105 3.61 -6.62 0.24
C ALA A 105 3.41 -5.78 1.50
N LEU A 106 3.61 -4.47 1.39
CA LEU A 106 3.32 -3.52 2.46
C LEU A 106 1.97 -2.83 2.17
N ILE A 107 1.04 -2.87 3.12
CA ILE A 107 -0.29 -2.29 2.97
C ILE A 107 -0.44 -1.09 3.91
N LEU A 108 -0.54 0.11 3.34
CA LEU A 108 -0.91 1.33 4.03
C LEU A 108 -2.42 1.39 4.18
N ARG A 109 -2.88 1.21 5.42
CA ARG A 109 -4.28 1.33 5.82
C ARG A 109 -4.41 2.24 7.03
N GLY A 110 -5.47 3.04 7.05
CA GLY A 110 -5.88 3.73 8.28
C GLY A 110 -6.32 2.71 9.32
N ASN A 111 -6.04 3.00 10.60
CA ASN A 111 -6.42 2.12 11.72
C ASN A 111 -7.94 2.11 12.00
N GLY A 112 -8.66 3.00 11.33
CA GLY A 112 -10.10 2.99 11.20
C GLY A 112 -10.40 3.92 10.04
N GLY A 113 -10.91 3.38 8.93
CA GLY A 113 -12.00 4.12 8.32
C GLY A 113 -13.01 4.26 9.45
N ARG A 114 -13.38 5.48 9.82
CA ARG A 114 -14.62 5.63 10.57
C ARG A 114 -15.65 4.76 9.87
N GLU A 115 -16.32 3.95 10.67
CA GLU A 115 -17.48 3.18 10.30
C GLU A 115 -18.28 3.97 9.26
N LEU A 116 -18.23 3.54 8.00
CA LEU A 116 -19.31 3.83 7.05
C LEU A 116 -20.29 2.66 7.16
N LEU A 117 -20.79 2.46 8.38
CA LEU A 117 -22.05 1.80 8.65
C LEU A 117 -22.79 2.72 9.64
N ARG A 118 -23.61 3.59 9.02
CA ARG A 118 -24.56 4.58 9.57
C ARG A 118 -24.00 5.91 10.07
#